data_AF-A0A4W5R6S2-F1
#
_entry.id   AF-A0A4W5R6S2-F1
#
_cell.length_a   1.000
_cell.length_b   1.000
_cell.length_c   1.000
_cell.angle_alpha   90.00
_cell.angle_beta   90.00
_cell.angle_gamma   90.00
#
_symmetry.space_group_name_H-M   'P 1'
#
loop_
_entity.id
_entity.type
_entity.pdbx_description
1 polymer ?
#
loop_
_entity_poly.entity_id
_entity_poly.type
_entity_poly.pdbx_seq_one_letter_code
_entity_poly.pdbx_strand_id
1 'polypeptide(L)' 'MGILSMFEDMGFINTYKIDLHTLARFCLMVKKGYRDPPYHNWTHAFSVSHFCYLLYKNLGLANYLE' A
#
# COMPACT_ATOMS: atom_id res chain seq x y z
N MET A 1 -5.28 8.80 -2.76
CA MET A 1 -4.61 9.18 -1.49
C MET A 1 -4.30 8.01 -0.58
N GLY A 2 -5.24 7.12 -0.24
CA GLY A 2 -5.06 6.11 0.84
C GLY A 2 -3.75 5.31 0.83
N ILE A 3 -3.29 4.79 -0.32
CA ILE A 3 -2.01 4.04 -0.40
C ILE A 3 -0.81 4.91 0.00
N LEU A 4 -0.72 6.14 -0.51
CA LEU A 4 0.41 7.03 -0.20
C LEU A 4 0.45 7.37 1.29
N SER A 5 -0.71 7.63 1.90
CA SER A 5 -0.81 7.92 3.34
C SER A 5 -0.38 6.72 4.19
N MET A 6 -0.70 5.48 3.79
CA MET A 6 -0.22 4.28 4.50
C MET A 6 1.30 4.11 4.36
N PHE A 7 1.88 4.38 3.19
CA PHE A 7 3.34 4.34 2.99
C PHE A 7 4.08 5.39 3.83
N GLU A 8 3.50 6.58 3.97
CA GLU A 8 4.03 7.65 4.82
C GLU A 8 3.93 7.29 6.30
N ASP A 9 2.77 6.83 6.77
CA ASP A 9 2.53 6.48 8.18
C ASP A 9 3.38 5.28 8.64
N MET A 10 3.63 4.29 7.78
CA MET A 10 4.57 3.19 8.05
C MET A 10 6.05 3.61 7.94
N GLY A 11 6.34 4.86 7.58
CA GLY A 11 7.70 5.38 7.43
C GLY A 11 8.46 4.87 6.20
N PHE A 12 7.84 4.05 5.35
CA PHE A 12 8.51 3.39 4.22
C PHE A 12 9.10 4.36 3.20
N ILE A 13 8.46 5.51 2.98
CA ILE A 13 8.99 6.55 2.09
C ILE A 13 10.37 7.01 2.57
N ASN A 14 10.51 7.25 3.88
CA ASN A 14 11.74 7.76 4.48
C ASN A 14 12.80 6.67 4.68
N THR A 15 12.38 5.46 5.10
CA THR A 15 13.28 4.32 5.34
C THR A 15 13.95 3.87 4.05
N TYR A 16 13.17 3.71 2.96
CA TYR A 16 13.69 3.21 1.69
C TYR A 16 14.02 4.31 0.67
N LYS A 17 13.94 5.59 1.07
CA LYS A 17 14.23 6.74 0.20
C LYS A 17 13.45 6.71 -1.11
N ILE A 18 12.16 6.36 -1.01
CA ILE A 18 11.30 6.23 -2.19
C ILE A 18 10.97 7.62 -2.72
N ASP A 19 11.31 7.89 -3.98
CA ASP A 19 10.90 9.12 -4.66
C ASP A 19 9.36 9.20 -4.74
N LEU A 20 8.79 10.28 -4.19
CA LEU A 20 7.34 10.44 -4.05
C LEU A 20 6.63 10.47 -5.42
N HIS A 21 7.26 11.07 -6.42
CA HIS A 21 6.68 11.13 -7.77
C HIS A 21 6.66 9.75 -8.43
N THR A 22 7.72 8.96 -8.25
CA THR A 22 7.80 7.58 -8.71
C THR A 22 6.80 6.69 -7.99
N LEU A 23 6.65 6.83 -6.68
CA LEU A 23 5.64 6.09 -5.90
C LEU A 23 4.22 6.44 -6.36
N ALA A 24 3.92 7.73 -6.56
CA ALA A 24 2.60 8.15 -7.03
C ALA A 24 2.28 7.57 -8.42
N ARG A 25 3.23 7.63 -9.36
CA ARG A 25 3.08 7.00 -10.69
C ARG A 25 2.92 5.49 -10.58
N PHE A 26 3.71 4.83 -9.73
CA PHE A 26 3.61 3.40 -9.47
C PHE A 26 2.21 3.02 -8.98
N CYS A 27 1.68 3.69 -7.95
CA CYS A 27 0.34 3.43 -7.43
C CYS A 27 -0.76 3.60 -8.51
N LEU A 28 -0.64 4.62 -9.36
CA LEU A 28 -1.58 4.84 -10.47
C LEU A 28 -1.48 3.75 -11.53
N MET A 29 -0.27 3.29 -11.87
CA MET A 29 -0.05 2.22 -12.82
C MET A 29 -0.56 0.88 -12.30
N VAL A 30 -0.33 0.55 -11.02
CA VAL A 30 -0.89 -0.65 -10.39
C VAL A 30 -2.41 -0.60 -10.44
N LYS A 31 -3.04 0.52 -10.02
CA LYS A 31 -4.50 0.69 -10.10
C LYS A 31 -5.04 0.50 -11.52
N LYS A 32 -4.38 1.10 -12.52
CA LYS A 32 -4.74 0.96 -13.94
C LYS A 32 -4.63 -0.48 -14.45
N GLY A 33 -3.75 -1.28 -13.85
CA GLY A 33 -3.56 -2.69 -14.22
C GLY A 33 -4.72 -3.61 -13.85
N TYR A 34 -5.61 -3.20 -12.92
CA TYR A 34 -6.79 -3.97 -12.57
C TYR A 34 -7.94 -3.71 -13.55
N ARG A 35 -8.57 -4.78 -14.02
CA ARG A 35 -9.85 -4.73 -14.74
C ARG A 35 -11.01 -4.54 -13.74
N ASP A 36 -12.23 -4.49 -14.25
CA ASP A 36 -13.44 -4.28 -13.44
C ASP A 36 -14.39 -5.50 -13.40
N PRO A 37 -13.93 -6.71 -13.00
CA PRO A 37 -14.85 -7.79 -12.67
C PRO A 37 -15.56 -7.49 -11.33
N PRO A 38 -16.66 -8.20 -11.01
CA PRO A 38 -17.46 -7.90 -9.82
C PRO A 38 -16.70 -7.93 -8.48
N TYR A 39 -15.61 -8.71 -8.37
CA TYR A 39 -14.84 -8.86 -7.14
C TYR A 39 -13.35 -8.56 -7.30
N HIS A 40 -12.66 -9.24 -8.21
CA HIS A 40 -11.20 -9.12 -8.40
C HIS A 40 -10.78 -7.84 -9.15
N ASN A 41 -11.21 -6.69 -8.63
CA ASN A 41 -10.92 -5.34 -9.14
C ASN A 41 -10.00 -4.57 -8.17
N TRP A 42 -9.72 -3.30 -8.49
CA TRP A 42 -8.86 -2.44 -7.67
C TRP A 42 -9.33 -2.29 -6.22
N THR A 43 -10.65 -2.26 -5.98
CA THR A 43 -11.19 -2.11 -4.62
C THR A 43 -10.81 -3.31 -3.75
N HIS A 44 -10.86 -4.52 -4.30
CA HIS A 44 -10.39 -5.71 -3.60
C HIS A 44 -8.89 -5.61 -3.28
N ALA A 45 -8.04 -5.28 -4.26
CA ALA A 45 -6.60 -5.12 -4.04
C ALA A 45 -6.26 -4.04 -3.00
N PHE A 46 -6.99 -2.92 -3.02
CA PHE A 46 -6.86 -1.87 -2.02
C PHE A 46 -7.26 -2.37 -0.62
N SER A 47 -8.37 -3.10 -0.49
CA SER A 47 -8.83 -3.63 0.80
C SER A 47 -7.86 -4.64 1.42
N VAL A 48 -7.26 -5.52 0.60
CA VAL A 48 -6.21 -6.44 1.03
C VAL A 48 -4.97 -5.67 1.50
N SER A 49 -4.55 -4.66 0.74
CA SER A 49 -3.41 -3.80 1.10
C SER A 49 -3.66 -3.03 2.40
N HIS A 50 -4.89 -2.52 2.60
CA HIS A 50 -5.29 -1.87 3.83
C HIS A 50 -5.29 -2.83 5.02
N PHE A 51 -5.68 -4.09 4.82
CA PHE A 51 -5.58 -5.09 5.88
C PHE A 51 -4.12 -5.38 6.27
N CYS A 52 -3.20 -5.46 5.30
CA CYS A 52 -1.76 -5.56 5.61
C CYS A 52 -1.27 -4.37 6.46
N TYR A 53 -1.73 -3.16 6.16
CA TYR A 53 -1.46 -1.98 6.99
C TYR A 53 -2.05 -2.13 8.40
N LEU A 54 -3.28 -2.63 8.55
CA LEU A 54 -3.86 -2.89 9.87
C LEU A 54 -3.04 -3.92 10.67
N LEU A 55 -2.55 -4.98 10.04
CA LEU A 55 -1.66 -5.93 10.70
C LEU A 55 -0.40 -5.24 11.19
N TYR A 56 0.24 -4.42 10.35
CA TYR A 56 1.42 -3.64 10.72
C TYR A 56 1.15 -2.72 11.94
N LYS A 57 0.03 -1.99 11.94
CA LYS A 57 -0.30 -1.03 13.01
C LYS A 57 -0.70 -1.67 14.32
N ASN A 58 -1.34 -2.84 14.29
CA ASN A 58 -1.99 -3.41 15.47
C ASN A 58 -1.26 -4.61 16.07
N LEU A 59 -0.36 -5.26 15.32
CA LEU A 59 0.28 -6.51 15.77
C LEU A 59 1.79 -6.37 16.04
N GLY A 60 2.36 -5.17 15.89
CA GLY A 60 3.79 -4.96 16.14
C GLY A 60 4.67 -5.83 15.25
N LEU A 61 4.32 -5.96 13.96
CA LEU A 61 4.96 -6.89 13.02
C LEU A 61 6.49 -6.73 12.93
N ALA A 62 7.02 -5.53 13.17
CA ALA A 62 8.46 -5.26 13.19
C ALA A 62 9.23 -6.08 14.25
N ASN A 63 8.55 -6.66 15.24
CA ASN A 63 9.16 -7.55 16.24
C ASN A 63 9.28 -9.01 15.76
N TYR A 64 8.66 -9.34 14.61
CA TYR A 64 8.52 -10.72 14.14
C TYR A 64 9.03 -10.93 12.71
N LEU A 65 9.09 -9.87 11.92
CA LEU A 65 9.54 -9.90 10.53
C LEU A 65 10.84 -9.11 10.42
N GLU A 66 11.88 -9.79 9.93
CA GLU A 66 13.20 -9.21 9.61
C GLU A 66 13.18 -8.42 8.30
#